data_AF-A0AAN6T7D1-F1
#
_entry.id   AF-A0AAN6T7D1-F1
#
_cell.length_a   1.000
_cell.length_b   1.000
_cell.length_c   1.000
_cell.angle_alpha   90.00
_cell.angle_beta   90.00
_cell.angle_gamma   90.00
#
_symmetry.space_group_name_H-M   'P 1'
#
loop_
_entity.id
_entity.type
_entity.pdbx_description
1 polymer ?
#
loop_
_entity_poly.entity_id
_entity_poly.type
_entity_poly.pdbx_seq_one_letter_code
_entity_poly.pdbx_strand_id
1 'polypeptide(L)'
;MIPAYREASSQFGTGKNQRQIGIVEGRITDGVLFPSVAVALRERMDARLEKLKAKVTTILAKAVEDVRADLGFVLARAPHGESPAPDDVGSAEKRDRLRETLKTLRVLRDQAEDVRRVSAE
;
A
#
# COMPACT_ATOMS: atom_id res chain seq x y z
N MET A 1 28.61 14.28 19.01
CA MET A 1 28.48 15.59 18.34
C MET A 1 29.07 15.45 16.93
N ILE A 2 28.36 15.91 15.90
CA ILE A 2 28.73 15.69 14.48
C ILE A 2 30.01 16.46 14.13
N PRO A 3 30.97 15.88 13.37
CA PRO A 3 32.29 16.47 13.16
C PRO A 3 32.30 17.91 12.62
N ALA A 4 31.35 18.28 11.74
CA ALA A 4 31.27 19.64 11.18
C ALA A 4 30.88 20.67 12.25
N TYR A 5 29.98 20.30 13.15
CA TYR A 5 29.62 21.18 14.26
C TYR A 5 30.77 21.32 15.25
N ARG A 6 31.58 20.26 15.42
CA ARG A 6 32.79 20.32 16.25
C ARG A 6 33.81 21.27 15.61
N GLU A 7 34.06 21.12 14.32
CA GLU A 7 34.98 21.94 13.53
C GLU A 7 34.53 23.42 13.45
N ALA A 8 33.23 23.65 13.23
CA ALA A 8 32.65 24.98 13.30
C ALA A 8 32.78 25.56 14.72
N SER A 9 32.47 24.79 15.77
CA SER A 9 32.60 25.27 17.16
C SER A 9 34.03 25.64 17.55
N SER A 10 35.03 24.99 16.94
CA SER A 10 36.45 25.31 17.14
C SER A 10 36.93 26.57 16.43
N GLN A 11 36.10 27.24 15.63
CA GLN A 11 36.48 28.51 15.01
C GLN A 11 36.52 29.66 16.04
N PHE A 12 37.51 30.54 15.92
CA PHE A 12 37.69 31.73 16.77
C PHE A 12 38.18 32.94 15.96
N GLY A 13 38.17 34.13 16.58
CA GLY A 13 38.64 35.39 15.99
C GLY A 13 37.64 36.09 15.07
N THR A 14 38.07 37.18 14.45
CA THR A 14 37.27 37.99 13.53
C THR A 14 36.89 37.19 12.28
N GLY A 15 35.64 37.32 11.81
CA GLY A 15 35.12 36.51 10.70
C GLY A 15 34.74 35.06 11.06
N LYS A 16 34.76 34.70 12.36
CA LYS A 16 34.33 33.38 12.86
C LYS A 16 32.96 32.98 12.34
N ASN A 17 31.98 33.87 12.40
CA ASN A 17 30.60 33.56 12.04
C ASN A 17 30.51 33.05 10.58
N GLN A 18 31.19 33.72 9.65
CA GLN A 18 31.16 33.36 8.24
C GLN A 18 31.91 32.04 7.95
N ARG A 19 33.01 31.76 8.67
CA ARG A 19 33.70 30.47 8.59
C ARG A 19 32.83 29.33 9.15
N GLN A 20 32.16 29.56 10.27
CA GLN A 20 31.23 28.58 10.86
C GLN A 20 30.09 28.25 9.93
N ILE A 21 29.48 29.27 9.32
CA ILE A 21 28.42 29.12 8.32
C ILE A 21 28.95 28.32 7.13
N GLY A 22 30.10 28.68 6.56
CA GLY A 22 30.70 27.95 5.43
C GLY A 22 31.01 26.47 5.74
N ILE A 23 31.45 26.15 6.95
CA ILE A 23 31.71 24.74 7.38
C ILE A 23 30.40 23.93 7.45
N VAL A 24 29.32 24.55 7.92
CA VAL A 24 28.02 23.87 8.04
C VAL A 24 27.33 23.79 6.67
N GLU A 25 27.30 24.90 5.92
CA GLU A 25 26.71 24.98 4.58
C GLU A 25 27.44 24.11 3.55
N GLY A 26 28.77 24.02 3.62
CA GLY A 26 29.56 23.14 2.75
C GLY A 26 29.26 21.64 2.95
N ARG A 27 28.52 21.27 4.01
CA ARG A 27 28.02 19.91 4.25
C ARG A 27 26.53 19.72 3.94
N ILE A 28 25.81 20.77 3.57
CA ILE A 28 24.44 20.66 3.06
C ILE A 28 24.54 20.15 1.62
N THR A 29 24.43 18.84 1.44
CA THR A 29 24.22 18.23 0.12
C THR A 29 22.73 18.12 -0.15
N ASP A 30 22.27 18.62 -1.30
CA ASP A 30 20.88 18.58 -1.76
C ASP A 30 19.85 19.11 -0.74
N GLY A 31 20.21 20.16 0.01
CA GLY A 31 19.34 20.76 1.04
C GLY A 31 19.23 19.94 2.33
N VAL A 32 19.99 18.84 2.46
CA VAL A 32 19.95 17.93 3.62
C VAL A 32 21.26 17.99 4.40
N LEU A 33 21.14 18.38 5.67
CA LEU A 33 22.29 18.57 6.56
C LEU A 33 22.84 17.25 7.13
N PHE A 34 22.02 16.18 7.13
CA PHE A 34 22.39 14.82 7.56
C PHE A 34 22.01 13.76 6.52
N PRO A 35 22.77 13.66 5.42
CA PRO A 35 22.42 12.77 4.30
C PRO A 35 22.27 11.31 4.73
N SER A 36 23.17 10.82 5.59
CA SER A 36 23.11 9.44 6.10
C SER A 36 21.86 9.16 6.93
N VAL A 37 21.42 10.12 7.74
CA VAL A 37 20.20 9.99 8.54
C VAL A 37 18.97 10.05 7.64
N ALA A 38 18.97 10.93 6.64
CA ALA A 38 17.88 11.04 5.68
C ALA A 38 17.74 9.77 4.82
N VAL A 39 18.86 9.19 4.35
CA VAL A 39 18.87 7.91 3.64
C VAL A 39 18.33 6.80 4.53
N ALA A 40 18.85 6.65 5.75
CA ALA A 40 18.38 5.62 6.67
C ALA A 40 16.89 5.79 7.06
N LEU A 41 16.41 7.04 7.14
CA LEU A 41 15.00 7.32 7.38
C LEU A 41 14.15 6.90 6.19
N ARG A 42 14.57 7.25 4.97
CA ARG A 42 13.89 6.89 3.72
C ARG A 42 13.79 5.39 3.57
N GLU A 43 14.90 4.66 3.71
CA GLU A 43 14.92 3.19 3.65
C GLU A 43 13.97 2.55 4.66
N ARG A 44 13.91 3.08 5.89
CA ARG A 44 12.97 2.59 6.92
C ARG A 44 11.52 2.91 6.59
N MET A 45 11.25 4.05 5.98
CA MET A 45 9.89 4.42 5.53
C MET A 45 9.45 3.53 4.38
N ASP A 46 10.30 3.34 3.38
CA ASP A 46 10.02 2.48 2.22
C ASP A 46 9.74 1.03 2.68
N ALA A 47 10.57 0.48 3.58
CA ALA A 47 10.34 -0.84 4.15
C ALA A 47 9.02 -0.95 4.96
N ARG A 48 8.57 0.13 5.60
CA ARG A 48 7.27 0.16 6.29
C ARG A 48 6.11 0.25 5.32
N LEU A 49 6.25 1.03 4.25
CA LEU A 49 5.25 1.16 3.20
C LEU A 49 5.02 -0.18 2.49
N GLU A 50 6.09 -0.90 2.14
CA GLU A 50 5.98 -2.22 1.53
C GLU A 50 5.30 -3.23 2.47
N LYS A 51 5.63 -3.22 3.77
CA LYS A 51 4.92 -4.05 4.77
C LYS A 51 3.44 -3.70 4.88
N LEU A 52 3.09 -2.42 4.82
CA LEU A 52 1.70 -1.98 4.88
C LEU A 52 0.94 -2.43 3.63
N LYS A 53 1.53 -2.26 2.45
CA LYS A 53 0.99 -2.70 1.16
C LYS A 53 0.75 -4.20 1.13
N ALA A 54 1.71 -5.00 1.60
CA ALA A 54 1.55 -6.45 1.74
C ALA A 54 0.39 -6.85 2.69
N LYS A 55 0.20 -6.11 3.78
CA LYS A 55 -0.93 -6.35 4.70
C LYS A 55 -2.27 -6.00 4.03
N VAL A 56 -2.36 -4.86 3.36
CA VAL A 56 -3.59 -4.41 2.68
C VAL A 56 -3.99 -5.40 1.58
N THR A 57 -3.05 -5.84 0.76
CA THR A 57 -3.31 -6.84 -0.29
C THR A 57 -3.78 -8.18 0.29
N THR A 58 -3.21 -8.61 1.42
CA THR A 58 -3.64 -9.83 2.12
C THR A 58 -5.07 -9.71 2.66
N ILE A 59 -5.41 -8.58 3.27
CA ILE A 59 -6.76 -8.32 3.77
C ILE A 59 -7.77 -8.29 2.62
N LEU A 60 -7.43 -7.62 1.52
CA LEU A 60 -8.29 -7.53 0.35
C LEU A 60 -8.54 -8.90 -0.27
N ALA A 61 -7.49 -9.71 -0.45
CA ALA A 61 -7.60 -11.06 -0.97
C ALA A 61 -8.52 -11.94 -0.10
N LYS A 62 -8.38 -11.84 1.22
CA LYS A 62 -9.26 -12.55 2.15
C LYS A 62 -10.71 -12.10 2.04
N ALA A 63 -10.95 -10.79 2.04
CA ALA A 63 -12.32 -10.25 1.94
C ALA A 63 -13.01 -10.66 0.64
N VAL A 64 -12.28 -10.71 -0.48
CA VAL A 64 -12.82 -11.19 -1.76
C VAL A 64 -13.18 -12.67 -1.69
N GLU A 65 -12.36 -13.49 -1.04
CA GLU A 65 -12.65 -14.92 -0.89
C GLU A 65 -13.83 -15.16 0.06
N ASP A 66 -13.94 -14.41 1.16
CA ASP A 66 -15.07 -14.48 2.09
C ASP A 66 -16.39 -14.13 1.36
N VAL A 67 -16.43 -13.02 0.60
CA VAL A 67 -17.60 -12.63 -0.20
C VAL A 67 -17.94 -13.71 -1.24
N ARG A 68 -16.93 -14.30 -1.88
CA ARG A 68 -17.13 -15.37 -2.86
C ARG A 68 -17.72 -16.62 -2.22
N ALA A 69 -17.23 -17.01 -1.05
CA ALA A 69 -17.74 -18.15 -0.29
C ALA A 69 -19.21 -17.93 0.09
N ASP A 70 -19.53 -16.74 0.62
CA ASP A 70 -20.90 -16.36 0.98
C ASP A 70 -21.84 -16.39 -0.22
N LEU A 71 -21.42 -15.82 -1.36
CA LEU A 71 -22.19 -15.89 -2.61
C LEU A 71 -22.37 -17.34 -3.10
N GLY A 72 -21.36 -18.19 -2.93
CA GLY A 72 -21.45 -19.62 -3.22
C GLY A 72 -22.51 -20.31 -2.37
N PHE A 73 -22.57 -20.04 -1.07
CA PHE A 73 -23.60 -20.56 -0.18
C PHE A 73 -24.99 -20.04 -0.54
N VAL A 74 -25.14 -18.75 -0.86
CA VAL A 74 -26.42 -18.16 -1.28
C VAL A 74 -26.93 -18.80 -2.57
N LEU A 75 -26.04 -19.03 -3.55
CA LEU A 75 -26.39 -19.70 -4.80
C LEU A 75 -26.73 -21.17 -4.61
N ALA A 76 -25.99 -21.89 -3.76
CA ALA A 76 -26.22 -23.31 -3.47
C ALA A 76 -27.49 -23.55 -2.61
N ARG A 77 -27.88 -22.56 -1.80
CA ARG A 77 -29.08 -22.62 -0.94
C ARG A 77 -30.37 -22.20 -1.66
N ALA A 78 -30.31 -21.78 -2.93
CA ALA A 78 -31.51 -21.54 -3.70
C ALA A 78 -32.33 -22.84 -3.78
N PRO A 79 -33.57 -22.87 -3.27
CA PRO A 79 -34.30 -24.11 -3.09
C PRO A 79 -34.62 -24.71 -4.46
N HIS A 80 -33.93 -25.80 -4.79
CA HIS A 80 -34.43 -26.80 -5.72
C HIS A 80 -35.58 -27.53 -5.02
N GLY A 81 -36.76 -26.92 -4.97
CA GLY A 81 -37.84 -27.53 -4.19
C GLY A 81 -39.16 -26.82 -4.09
N GLU A 82 -39.52 -25.89 -4.98
CA GLU A 82 -40.92 -25.51 -5.15
C GLU A 82 -41.18 -25.04 -6.58
N SER A 83 -42.19 -25.64 -7.18
CA SER A 83 -42.64 -25.47 -8.57
C SER A 83 -42.67 -23.99 -8.99
N PRO A 84 -42.17 -23.62 -10.19
CA PRO A 84 -42.17 -22.23 -10.62
C PRO A 84 -43.62 -21.77 -10.86
N ALA A 85 -44.09 -20.83 -10.04
CA ALA A 85 -45.15 -19.92 -10.46
C ALA A 85 -44.60 -19.02 -11.58
N PRO A 86 -45.40 -18.65 -12.59
CA PRO A 86 -44.93 -18.03 -13.84
C PRO A 86 -44.36 -16.59 -13.72
N ASP A 87 -44.27 -16.02 -12.51
CA ASP A 87 -43.87 -14.62 -12.31
C ASP A 87 -42.43 -14.42 -11.80
N ASP A 88 -41.59 -15.46 -11.71
CA ASP A 88 -40.26 -15.37 -11.06
C ASP A 88 -39.12 -14.88 -11.99
N VAL A 89 -39.41 -13.96 -12.92
CA VAL A 89 -38.40 -13.30 -13.78
C VAL A 89 -37.35 -12.57 -12.93
N GLY A 90 -37.76 -12.07 -11.76
CA GLY A 90 -36.87 -11.39 -10.81
C GLY A 90 -35.82 -12.29 -10.16
N SER A 91 -36.05 -13.61 -10.07
CA SER A 91 -35.07 -14.59 -9.56
C SER A 91 -34.00 -14.94 -10.60
N ALA A 92 -34.39 -15.03 -11.87
CA ALA A 92 -33.47 -15.25 -12.98
C ALA A 92 -32.53 -14.05 -13.19
N GLU A 93 -33.05 -12.83 -13.22
CA GLU A 93 -32.21 -11.62 -13.33
C GLU A 93 -31.26 -11.45 -12.13
N LYS A 94 -31.71 -11.75 -10.92
CA LYS A 94 -30.85 -11.72 -9.72
C LYS A 94 -29.71 -12.73 -9.82
N ARG A 95 -29.97 -13.92 -10.38
CA ARG A 95 -28.94 -14.95 -10.62
C ARG A 95 -27.93 -14.52 -11.68
N ASP A 96 -28.39 -13.87 -12.74
CA ASP A 96 -27.49 -13.36 -13.79
C ASP A 96 -26.63 -12.20 -13.28
N ARG A 97 -27.21 -11.26 -12.50
CA ARG A 97 -26.45 -10.20 -11.81
C ARG A 97 -25.44 -10.78 -10.81
N LEU A 98 -25.79 -11.82 -10.06
CA LEU A 98 -24.83 -12.51 -9.17
C LEU A 98 -23.70 -13.19 -9.94
N ARG A 99 -24.00 -13.75 -11.10
CA ARG A 99 -22.99 -14.38 -11.95
C ARG A 99 -22.05 -13.33 -12.55
N GLU A 100 -22.56 -12.15 -12.85
CA GLU A 100 -21.78 -11.00 -13.30
C GLU A 100 -20.88 -10.44 -12.19
N THR A 101 -21.39 -10.29 -10.96
CA THR A 101 -20.56 -9.85 -9.82
C THR A 101 -19.46 -10.86 -9.48
N LEU A 102 -19.70 -12.17 -9.65
CA LEU A 102 -18.64 -13.17 -9.50
C LEU A 102 -17.55 -13.05 -10.58
N LYS A 103 -17.90 -12.63 -11.81
CA LYS A 103 -16.92 -12.36 -12.85
C LYS A 103 -16.10 -11.11 -12.52
N THR A 104 -16.73 -10.04 -12.04
CA THR A 104 -16.00 -8.82 -11.66
C THR A 104 -15.08 -9.06 -10.46
N LEU A 105 -15.50 -9.86 -9.47
CA LEU A 105 -14.65 -10.26 -8.35
C LEU A 105 -13.43 -11.09 -8.79
N ARG A 106 -13.57 -11.94 -9.81
CA ARG A 106 -12.41 -12.65 -10.40
C ARG A 106 -11.41 -11.69 -11.03
N VAL A 107 -11.89 -10.72 -11.81
CA VAL A 107 -11.02 -9.70 -12.42
C VAL A 107 -10.33 -8.84 -11.36
N LEU A 108 -11.05 -8.44 -10.31
CA LEU A 108 -10.48 -7.68 -9.19
C LEU A 108 -9.43 -8.47 -8.41
N ARG A 109 -9.63 -9.78 -8.24
CA ARG A 109 -8.63 -10.68 -7.66
C ARG A 109 -7.38 -10.75 -8.53
N ASP A 110 -7.55 -10.96 -9.83
CA ASP A 110 -6.44 -11.10 -10.76
C ASP A 110 -5.63 -9.79 -10.83
N GLN A 111 -6.31 -8.64 -10.83
CA GLN A 111 -5.66 -7.32 -10.70
C GLN A 111 -4.93 -7.15 -9.36
N ALA A 112 -5.48 -7.63 -8.25
CA ALA A 112 -4.81 -7.59 -6.95
C ALA A 112 -3.58 -8.52 -6.88
N GLU A 113 -3.60 -9.65 -7.59
CA GLU A 113 -2.44 -10.55 -7.72
C GLU A 113 -1.38 -9.98 -8.68
N ASP A 114 -1.77 -9.31 -9.76
CA ASP A 114 -0.84 -8.64 -10.67
C ASP A 114 -0.13 -7.47 -9.99
N VAL A 115 -0.85 -6.67 -9.18
CA VAL A 115 -0.23 -5.65 -8.33
C VAL A 115 0.77 -6.28 -7.35
N ARG A 116 0.49 -7.49 -6.85
CA ARG A 116 1.41 -8.23 -5.98
C ARG A 116 2.66 -8.72 -6.72
N ARG A 117 2.57 -9.09 -8.00
CA ARG A 117 3.70 -9.52 -8.84
C ARG A 117 4.58 -8.36 -9.28
N VAL A 118 4.00 -7.27 -9.77
CA VAL A 118 4.73 -6.06 -10.20
C VAL A 118 5.46 -5.39 -9.02
N SER A 119 5.03 -5.66 -7.79
CA SER A 119 5.68 -5.13 -6.57
C SER A 119 6.77 -6.05 -6.00
N ALA A 120 6.99 -7.22 -6.60
CA ALA A 120 8.00 -8.20 -6.17
C ALA A 120 9.23 -8.24 -7.11
N GLU A 121 9.16 -7.59 -8.27
CA GLU A 121 10.29 -7.27 -9.17
C GLU A 121 10.91 -5.92 -8.80
#